data_AF-A0A667WDM6-F1
#
_entry.id   AF-A0A667WDM6-F1
#
_cell.length_a   1.000
_cell.length_b   1.000
_cell.length_c   1.000
_cell.angle_alpha   90.00
_cell.angle_beta   90.00
_cell.angle_gamma   90.00
#
_symmetry.space_group_name_H-M   'P 1'
#
loop_
_entity.id
_entity.type
_entity.pdbx_description
1 polymer ?
#
loop_
_entity_poly.entity_id
_entity_poly.type
_entity_poly.pdbx_seq_one_letter_code
_entity_poly.pdbx_strand_id
1 'polypeptide(L)'
;MEASLSRLLTGLSVHISRSDGRVHLATVKSVDGVKSTIMVEWHERDICRGKEVSSSKNSTLSICVCVRKRPLNKQEVNKKEIDVVSVPGKGAVLVHEPKQKVDLTKYLDNQVFQFDYCFDETSTNDLVYRFTAKPLVQSIFEGAMATCFAYGQTGSGKTHTMGGDFTGKLQNSSKGIYALAAQDVFALLSQRRYASLDLCPYVSFFEIYNGKVYDLLNKKAKLRVLEDDRQQVQVVGLQEEYVSSAEEVIKMIEMGSTCRTSGQTSANANSSRSHAVLQIALRCSDRAKTLHGKFSLVDLAGNERGTDVSCNDRSTLVETAEINRSLLALKECIRSLGRNSDHIPFRMSTLTKVLRDSFIGEKSRTCMIAMVSPGMASCDYTMNTLRYADSMYDAISQVSELEEKVYSELQV
;
A
#
# COMPACT_ATOMS: atom_id res chain seq x y z
N MET A 1 17.36 22.99 11.41
CA MET A 1 15.94 22.76 11.78
C MET A 1 15.77 22.36 13.25
N GLU A 2 16.75 21.71 13.92
CA GLU A 2 16.62 21.25 15.32
C GLU A 2 16.63 22.36 16.40
N ALA A 3 17.50 23.37 16.29
CA ALA A 3 17.63 24.41 17.33
C ALA A 3 16.41 25.34 17.45
N SER A 4 15.58 25.40 16.40
CA SER A 4 14.36 26.19 16.34
C SER A 4 13.20 25.52 17.09
N LEU A 5 13.09 24.19 17.04
CA LEU A 5 12.04 23.43 17.74
C LEU A 5 12.28 23.34 19.25
N SER A 6 13.54 23.15 19.68
CA SER A 6 13.87 23.10 21.11
C SER A 6 13.61 24.43 21.84
N ARG A 7 13.84 25.57 21.17
CA ARG A 7 13.51 26.90 21.71
C ARG A 7 12.00 27.19 21.74
N LEU A 8 11.23 26.62 20.83
CA LEU A 8 9.77 26.81 20.75
C LEU A 8 9.02 26.01 21.82
N LEU A 9 9.56 24.84 22.21
CA LEU A 9 8.89 23.92 23.13
C LEU A 9 9.29 24.11 24.60
N THR A 10 10.47 24.69 24.87
CA THR A 10 10.94 24.90 26.25
C THR A 10 10.13 26.01 26.92
N GLY A 11 9.49 25.70 28.05
CA GLY A 11 8.59 26.59 28.80
C GLY A 11 7.10 26.35 28.58
N LEU A 12 6.70 25.49 27.64
CA LEU A 12 5.29 25.14 27.40
C LEU A 12 4.72 24.28 28.52
N SER A 13 3.43 24.48 28.80
CA SER A 13 2.69 23.66 29.77
C SER A 13 1.98 22.51 29.06
N VAL A 14 2.34 21.28 29.43
CA VAL A 14 1.86 20.02 28.85
C VAL A 14 1.15 19.18 29.90
N HIS A 15 0.08 18.48 29.51
CA HIS A 15 -0.62 17.53 30.36
C HIS A 15 0.06 16.17 30.33
N ILE A 16 0.40 15.64 31.51
CA ILE A 16 1.03 14.32 31.67
C ILE A 16 0.20 13.38 32.53
N SER A 17 0.13 12.12 32.11
CA SER A 17 -0.57 11.06 32.85
C SER A 17 0.38 10.33 33.81
N ARG A 18 -0.07 10.15 35.06
CA ARG A 18 0.61 9.37 36.09
C ARG A 18 0.36 7.87 35.89
N SER A 19 1.17 7.04 36.55
CA SER A 19 0.97 5.58 36.58
C SER A 19 -0.35 5.14 37.23
N ASP A 20 -1.04 6.04 37.95
CA ASP A 20 -2.36 5.83 38.54
C ASP A 20 -3.52 6.36 37.65
N GLY A 21 -3.22 6.83 36.43
CA GLY A 21 -4.21 7.30 35.44
C GLY A 21 -4.62 8.77 35.59
N ARG A 22 -4.08 9.52 36.56
CA ARG A 22 -4.40 10.95 36.75
C ARG A 22 -3.60 11.84 35.82
N VAL A 23 -4.27 12.77 35.14
CA VAL A 23 -3.66 13.78 34.28
C VAL A 23 -3.38 15.05 35.08
N HIS A 24 -2.17 15.61 34.96
CA HIS A 24 -1.78 16.88 35.61
C HIS A 24 -0.88 17.71 34.70
N LEU A 25 -0.77 19.01 34.98
CA LEU A 25 0.01 19.96 34.19
C LEU A 25 1.49 19.92 34.59
N ALA A 26 2.39 19.91 33.61
CA ALA A 26 3.84 19.98 33.76
C ALA A 26 4.44 20.93 32.73
N THR A 27 5.62 21.48 32.99
CA THR A 27 6.31 22.43 32.12
C THR A 27 7.50 21.78 31.43
N VAL A 28 7.65 21.97 30.13
CA VAL A 28 8.77 21.43 29.35
C VAL A 28 10.06 22.19 29.68
N LYS A 29 11.10 21.49 30.15
CA LYS A 29 12.39 22.08 30.51
C LYS A 29 13.46 21.94 29.43
N SER A 30 13.45 20.83 28.70
CA SER A 30 14.39 20.61 27.60
C SER A 30 13.86 19.55 26.65
N VAL A 31 14.19 19.70 25.37
CA VAL A 31 13.86 18.74 24.31
C VAL A 31 15.16 18.21 23.72
N ASP A 32 15.34 16.88 23.73
CA ASP A 32 16.42 16.19 23.04
C ASP A 32 15.88 15.63 21.71
N GLY A 33 16.18 16.33 20.62
CA GLY A 33 15.76 15.93 19.27
C GLY A 33 16.37 14.61 18.79
N VAL A 34 17.57 14.26 19.28
CA VAL A 34 18.29 13.04 18.87
C VAL A 34 17.67 11.81 19.52
N LYS A 35 17.29 11.93 20.79
CA LYS A 35 16.61 10.84 21.52
C LYS A 35 15.08 10.86 21.37
N SER A 36 14.53 11.92 20.77
CA SER A 36 13.09 12.17 20.72
C SER A 36 12.44 12.13 22.12
N THR A 37 13.15 12.68 23.12
CA THR A 37 12.68 12.76 24.51
C THR A 37 12.47 14.20 24.94
N ILE A 38 11.46 14.41 25.78
CA ILE A 38 11.10 15.69 26.37
C ILE A 38 11.20 15.54 27.88
N MET A 39 11.98 16.42 28.52
CA MET A 39 12.02 16.53 29.97
C MET A 39 10.96 17.51 30.42
N VAL A 40 10.06 17.05 31.29
CA VAL A 40 8.99 17.87 31.87
C VAL A 40 9.16 17.97 33.39
N GLU A 41 8.83 19.11 33.97
CA GLU A 41 8.87 19.37 35.41
C GLU A 41 7.51 19.88 35.93
N TRP A 42 7.11 19.46 37.13
CA TRP A 42 5.90 19.98 37.77
C TRP A 42 6.12 20.14 39.28
N HIS A 43 5.28 20.97 39.90
CA HIS A 43 5.31 21.21 41.34
C HIS A 43 4.21 20.41 42.03
N GLU A 44 4.58 19.60 43.01
CA GLU A 44 3.66 18.83 43.83
C GLU A 44 4.00 19.08 45.31
N ARG A 45 3.12 19.80 46.03
CA ARG A 45 3.28 20.15 47.46
C ARG A 45 4.66 20.75 47.77
N ASP A 46 5.02 21.81 47.04
CA ASP A 46 6.31 22.53 47.11
C ASP A 46 7.56 21.73 46.72
N ILE A 47 7.40 20.55 46.11
CA ILE A 47 8.50 19.74 45.59
C ILE A 47 8.45 19.76 44.06
N CYS A 48 9.54 20.21 43.43
CA CYS A 48 9.72 20.11 41.98
C CYS A 48 10.10 18.68 41.59
N ARG A 49 9.32 18.05 40.71
CA ARG A 49 9.55 16.70 40.19
C ARG A 49 9.76 16.78 38.68
N GLY A 50 10.62 15.93 38.14
CA GLY A 50 10.90 15.84 36.72
C GLY A 50 10.68 14.43 36.17
N LYS A 51 10.26 14.32 34.91
CA LYS A 51 10.14 13.04 34.19
C LYS A 51 10.65 13.21 32.76
N GLU A 52 11.40 12.22 32.31
CA GLU A 52 11.71 12.07 30.89
C GLU A 52 10.53 11.37 30.20
N VAL A 53 9.91 12.06 29.27
CA VAL A 53 8.83 11.54 28.43
C VAL A 53 9.42 11.32 27.05
N SER A 54 9.64 10.05 26.70
CA SER A 54 9.89 9.70 25.31
C SER A 54 8.63 9.99 24.51
N SER A 55 8.77 10.62 23.34
CA SER A 55 7.73 10.60 22.33
C SER A 55 7.55 9.15 21.92
N SER A 56 6.67 8.42 22.62
CA SER A 56 6.17 7.16 22.14
C SER A 56 5.47 7.50 20.83
N LYS A 57 6.15 7.26 19.70
CA LYS A 57 5.49 7.08 18.42
C LYS A 57 4.55 5.90 18.63
N ASN A 58 3.33 6.19 19.08
CA ASN A 58 2.25 5.25 19.01
C ASN A 58 2.03 5.05 17.51
N SER A 59 2.61 3.98 16.98
CA SER A 59 2.45 3.43 15.64
C SER A 59 1.59 4.27 14.69
N THR A 60 2.14 5.37 14.18
CA THR A 60 1.50 6.12 13.10
C THR A 60 1.49 5.19 11.90
N LEU A 61 0.31 4.69 11.58
CA LEU A 61 0.11 3.81 10.45
C LEU A 61 0.33 4.64 9.18
N SER A 62 1.56 4.67 8.66
CA SER A 62 1.89 5.48 7.48
C SER A 62 1.44 4.74 6.22
N ILE A 63 0.14 4.82 5.94
CA ILE A 63 -0.40 4.45 4.63
C ILE A 63 -0.31 5.69 3.75
N CYS A 64 0.39 5.58 2.62
CA CYS A 64 0.37 6.56 1.54
C CYS A 64 -0.69 6.17 0.52
N VAL A 65 -1.59 7.07 0.15
CA VAL A 65 -2.63 6.84 -0.85
C VAL A 65 -2.37 7.70 -2.07
N CYS A 66 -2.15 7.04 -3.20
CA CYS A 66 -1.88 7.68 -4.48
C CYS A 66 -2.95 7.30 -5.50
N VAL A 67 -3.26 8.20 -6.43
CA VAL A 67 -4.12 7.92 -7.58
C VAL A 67 -3.33 8.06 -8.88
N ARG A 68 -3.56 7.15 -9.82
CA ARG A 68 -3.02 7.23 -11.19
C ARG A 68 -4.12 7.10 -12.23
N LYS A 69 -4.28 8.15 -13.04
CA LYS A 69 -5.09 8.15 -14.26
C LYS A 69 -4.26 7.57 -15.40
N ARG A 70 -4.80 6.59 -16.13
CA ARG A 70 -4.20 6.13 -17.40
C ARG A 70 -4.70 6.98 -18.58
N PRO A 71 -3.99 7.04 -19.71
CA PRO A 71 -4.53 7.61 -20.93
C PRO A 71 -5.69 6.79 -21.51
N LEU A 72 -6.51 7.42 -22.35
CA LEU A 72 -7.48 6.73 -23.21
C LEU A 72 -6.73 5.80 -24.17
N ASN A 73 -7.19 4.56 -24.28
CA ASN A 73 -6.59 3.58 -25.18
C ASN A 73 -7.12 3.76 -26.62
N LYS A 74 -6.45 3.12 -27.59
CA LYS A 74 -6.83 3.25 -29.02
C LYS A 74 -8.28 2.82 -29.29
N GLN A 75 -8.81 1.85 -28.56
CA GLN A 75 -10.20 1.38 -28.76
C GLN A 75 -11.20 2.42 -28.23
N GLU A 76 -10.91 3.04 -27.10
CA GLU A 76 -11.72 4.11 -26.50
C GLU A 76 -11.72 5.35 -27.39
N VAL A 77 -10.55 5.74 -27.91
CA VAL A 77 -10.42 6.84 -28.88
C VAL A 77 -11.22 6.54 -30.15
N ASN A 78 -11.15 5.32 -30.68
CA ASN A 78 -11.92 4.91 -31.86
C ASN A 78 -13.44 4.91 -31.60
N LYS A 79 -13.87 4.57 -30.38
CA LYS A 79 -15.26 4.65 -29.94
C LYS A 79 -15.72 6.07 -29.59
N LYS A 80 -14.83 7.06 -29.65
CA LYS A 80 -15.07 8.44 -29.21
C LYS A 80 -15.56 8.51 -27.75
N GLU A 81 -14.97 7.69 -26.89
CA GLU A 81 -15.15 7.80 -25.43
C GLU A 81 -14.74 9.19 -24.96
N ILE A 82 -15.50 9.71 -24.00
CA ILE A 82 -15.24 11.01 -23.39
C ILE A 82 -14.38 10.79 -22.15
N ASP A 83 -13.31 11.56 -22.02
CA ASP A 83 -12.53 11.62 -20.78
C ASP A 83 -13.31 12.41 -19.72
N VAL A 84 -13.65 11.74 -18.61
CA VAL A 84 -14.40 12.32 -17.49
C VAL A 84 -13.54 12.53 -16.25
N VAL A 85 -12.22 12.33 -16.31
CA VAL A 85 -11.32 12.42 -15.15
C VAL A 85 -10.25 13.47 -15.40
N SER A 86 -10.15 14.47 -14.52
CA SER A 86 -9.16 15.54 -14.60
C SER A 86 -8.24 15.53 -13.38
N VAL A 87 -6.94 15.71 -13.59
CA VAL A 87 -5.94 15.83 -12.51
C VAL A 87 -5.31 17.23 -12.61
N PRO A 88 -5.89 18.26 -11.97
CA PRO A 88 -5.40 19.64 -12.09
C PRO A 88 -4.09 19.91 -11.32
N GLY A 89 -3.60 18.92 -10.55
CA GLY A 89 -2.42 19.02 -9.70
C GLY A 89 -2.75 19.22 -8.22
N LYS A 90 -1.71 19.41 -7.39
CA LYS A 90 -1.80 19.59 -5.92
C LYS A 90 -2.49 18.44 -5.16
N GLY A 91 -2.39 17.21 -5.67
CA GLY A 91 -3.02 16.04 -5.03
C GLY A 91 -4.55 15.95 -5.23
N ALA A 92 -5.14 16.77 -6.10
CA ALA A 92 -6.57 16.70 -6.39
C ALA A 92 -6.87 15.84 -7.63
N VAL A 93 -7.98 15.10 -7.59
CA VAL A 93 -8.59 14.40 -8.74
C VAL A 93 -10.05 14.84 -8.86
N LEU A 94 -10.45 15.22 -10.07
CA LEU A 94 -11.82 15.60 -10.39
C LEU A 94 -12.44 14.52 -11.26
N VAL A 95 -13.66 14.11 -10.91
CA VAL A 95 -14.51 13.26 -11.76
C VAL A 95 -15.72 14.07 -12.19
N HIS A 96 -15.89 14.19 -13.50
CA HIS A 96 -17.00 14.88 -14.15
C HIS A 96 -18.13 13.87 -14.41
N GLU A 97 -18.93 13.57 -13.39
CA GLU A 97 -19.98 12.56 -13.48
C GLU A 97 -21.17 13.09 -14.31
N PRO A 98 -21.49 12.49 -15.47
CA PRO A 98 -22.64 12.92 -16.27
C PRO A 98 -23.94 12.42 -15.62
N LYS A 99 -24.76 13.36 -15.16
CA LYS A 99 -26.07 13.08 -14.57
C LYS A 99 -27.21 13.71 -15.36
N GLN A 100 -28.40 13.17 -15.13
CA GLN A 100 -29.63 13.66 -15.73
C GLN A 100 -30.65 13.92 -14.62
N LYS A 101 -31.25 15.11 -14.64
CA LYS A 101 -32.36 15.46 -13.76
C LYS A 101 -33.64 14.74 -14.21
N VAL A 102 -34.66 14.74 -13.34
CA VAL A 102 -35.99 14.17 -13.65
C VAL A 102 -36.65 14.86 -14.85
N ASP A 103 -36.36 16.14 -15.08
CA ASP A 103 -36.83 16.94 -16.22
C ASP A 103 -36.02 16.69 -17.52
N LEU A 104 -35.18 15.66 -17.55
CA LEU A 104 -34.27 15.29 -18.64
C LEU A 104 -33.10 16.26 -18.89
N THR A 105 -32.93 17.31 -18.08
CA THR A 105 -31.78 18.22 -18.19
C THR A 105 -30.49 17.51 -17.80
N LYS A 106 -29.52 17.49 -18.71
CA LYS A 106 -28.17 16.96 -18.47
C LYS A 106 -27.35 17.97 -17.66
N TYR A 107 -26.64 17.49 -16.66
CA TYR A 107 -25.70 18.29 -15.88
C TYR A 107 -24.47 17.46 -15.52
N LEU A 108 -23.37 18.13 -15.20
CA LEU A 108 -22.17 17.49 -14.69
C LEU A 108 -22.13 17.66 -13.18
N ASP A 109 -21.99 16.55 -12.47
CA ASP A 109 -21.69 16.54 -11.05
C ASP A 109 -20.18 16.36 -10.88
N ASN A 110 -19.50 17.43 -10.45
CA ASN A 110 -18.06 17.44 -10.32
C ASN A 110 -17.68 17.00 -8.91
N GLN A 111 -17.24 15.76 -8.77
CA GLN A 111 -16.73 15.24 -7.50
C GLN A 111 -15.22 15.47 -7.42
N VAL A 112 -14.78 16.05 -6.29
CA VAL A 112 -13.37 16.36 -6.02
C VAL A 112 -12.88 15.41 -4.94
N PHE A 113 -11.72 14.80 -5.17
CA PHE A 113 -11.03 13.94 -4.21
C PHE A 113 -9.62 14.46 -3.97
N GLN A 114 -9.13 14.32 -2.74
CA GLN A 114 -7.79 14.76 -2.33
C GLN A 114 -6.97 13.55 -1.84
N PHE A 115 -5.73 13.44 -2.29
CA PHE A 115 -4.81 12.36 -1.94
C PHE A 115 -3.38 12.87 -1.78
N ASP A 116 -2.47 12.01 -1.29
CA ASP A 116 -1.06 12.36 -1.13
C ASP A 116 -0.41 12.71 -2.48
N TYR A 117 -0.65 11.88 -3.49
CA TYR A 117 -0.14 12.10 -4.85
C TYR A 117 -1.17 11.68 -5.91
N CYS A 118 -1.31 12.50 -6.94
CA CYS A 118 -2.20 12.27 -8.06
C CYS A 118 -1.42 12.38 -9.37
N PHE A 119 -1.39 11.30 -10.13
CA PHE A 119 -0.68 11.16 -11.39
C PHE A 119 -1.67 11.25 -12.55
N ASP A 120 -1.37 12.12 -13.50
CA ASP A 120 -2.13 12.30 -14.74
C ASP A 120 -1.78 11.24 -15.81
N GLU A 121 -2.42 11.32 -16.97
CA GLU A 121 -2.18 10.42 -18.09
C GLU A 121 -0.78 10.51 -18.71
N THR A 122 -0.02 11.58 -18.43
CA THR A 122 1.34 11.78 -18.96
C THR A 122 2.41 11.16 -18.05
N SER A 123 2.02 10.78 -16.84
CA SER A 123 2.92 10.28 -15.80
C SER A 123 3.46 8.88 -16.10
N THR A 124 4.80 8.77 -16.14
CA THR A 124 5.53 7.52 -16.40
C THR A 124 5.59 6.61 -15.18
N ASN A 125 5.89 5.32 -15.40
CA ASN A 125 6.10 4.36 -14.30
C ASN A 125 7.24 4.79 -13.36
N ASP A 126 8.32 5.38 -13.89
CA ASP A 126 9.44 5.90 -13.09
C ASP A 126 9.00 7.00 -12.11
N LEU A 127 8.15 7.92 -12.58
CA LEU A 127 7.63 9.01 -11.75
C LEU A 127 6.74 8.44 -10.64
N VAL A 128 5.82 7.53 -11.01
CA VAL A 128 4.94 6.86 -10.05
C VAL A 128 5.76 6.10 -9.01
N TYR A 129 6.74 5.30 -9.45
CA TYR A 129 7.66 4.56 -8.57
C TYR A 129 8.39 5.45 -7.57
N ARG A 130 8.91 6.59 -8.03
CA ARG A 130 9.67 7.54 -7.21
C ARG A 130 8.91 8.05 -6.00
N PHE A 131 7.61 8.28 -6.14
CA PHE A 131 6.75 8.83 -5.08
C PHE A 131 5.98 7.76 -4.29
N THR A 132 5.94 6.51 -4.77
CA THR A 132 5.18 5.42 -4.15
C THR A 132 6.09 4.38 -3.49
N ALA A 133 6.70 3.50 -4.28
CA ALA A 133 7.45 2.35 -3.81
C ALA A 133 8.91 2.68 -3.43
N LYS A 134 9.53 3.70 -4.03
CA LYS A 134 10.94 4.03 -3.75
C LYS A 134 11.24 4.34 -2.27
N PRO A 135 10.45 5.17 -1.55
CA PRO A 135 10.67 5.41 -0.11
C PRO A 135 10.49 4.14 0.74
N LEU A 136 9.65 3.21 0.28
CA LEU A 136 9.42 1.93 0.95
C LEU A 136 10.63 1.00 0.87
N VAL A 137 11.42 1.09 -0.22
CA VAL A 137 12.69 0.34 -0.32
C VAL A 137 13.64 0.75 0.79
N GLN A 138 13.79 2.03 1.09
CA GLN A 138 14.65 2.43 2.21
C GLN A 138 14.15 1.88 3.56
N SER A 139 12.82 1.78 3.72
CA SER A 139 12.18 1.33 4.94
C SER A 139 12.54 -0.14 5.27
N ILE A 140 12.64 -1.02 4.27
CA ILE A 140 13.00 -2.42 4.51
C ILE A 140 14.44 -2.60 5.00
N PHE A 141 15.35 -1.70 4.64
CA PHE A 141 16.72 -1.70 5.18
C PHE A 141 16.78 -1.18 6.63
N GLU A 142 15.76 -0.43 7.07
CA GLU A 142 15.58 0.02 8.46
C GLU A 142 14.88 -1.06 9.33
N GLY A 143 14.65 -2.25 8.77
CA GLY A 143 14.00 -3.38 9.44
C GLY A 143 12.47 -3.30 9.44
N ALA A 144 11.89 -2.53 8.51
CA ALA A 144 10.45 -2.38 8.37
C ALA A 144 9.85 -3.44 7.42
N MET A 145 8.55 -3.65 7.58
CA MET A 145 7.71 -4.41 6.63
C MET A 145 7.05 -3.40 5.71
N ALA A 146 7.36 -3.45 4.42
CA ALA A 146 6.81 -2.55 3.43
C ALA A 146 5.80 -3.28 2.55
N THR A 147 4.70 -2.62 2.20
CA THR A 147 3.75 -3.15 1.21
C THR A 147 3.31 -2.07 0.24
N CYS A 148 3.27 -2.38 -1.04
CA CYS A 148 2.69 -1.50 -2.05
C CYS A 148 1.72 -2.30 -2.91
N PHE A 149 0.47 -1.86 -3.00
CA PHE A 149 -0.57 -2.53 -3.78
C PHE A 149 -1.19 -1.63 -4.83
N ALA A 150 -1.38 -2.19 -6.03
CA ALA A 150 -2.15 -1.57 -7.10
C ALA A 150 -3.62 -2.03 -7.03
N TYR A 151 -4.56 -1.09 -7.00
CA TYR A 151 -6.00 -1.33 -6.87
C TYR A 151 -6.79 -0.58 -7.94
N GLY A 152 -7.87 -1.17 -8.46
CA GLY A 152 -8.73 -0.54 -9.47
C GLY A 152 -9.37 -1.56 -10.40
N GLN A 153 -10.20 -1.10 -11.33
CA GLN A 153 -10.92 -1.98 -12.27
C GLN A 153 -10.00 -2.72 -13.22
N THR A 154 -10.48 -3.80 -13.82
CA THR A 154 -9.80 -4.40 -14.98
C THR A 154 -9.62 -3.39 -16.10
N GLY A 155 -8.42 -3.40 -16.68
CA GLY A 155 -8.03 -2.43 -17.71
C GLY A 155 -7.63 -1.05 -17.21
N SER A 156 -7.61 -0.77 -15.89
CA SER A 156 -7.15 0.54 -15.37
C SER A 156 -5.62 0.74 -15.35
N GLY A 157 -4.84 -0.31 -15.66
CA GLY A 157 -3.37 -0.22 -15.76
C GLY A 157 -2.60 -0.75 -14.54
N LYS A 158 -3.22 -1.53 -13.65
CA LYS A 158 -2.56 -2.15 -12.48
C LYS A 158 -1.32 -2.97 -12.87
N THR A 159 -1.50 -3.99 -13.71
CA THR A 159 -0.41 -4.85 -14.18
C THR A 159 0.62 -4.08 -15.02
N HIS A 160 0.22 -3.06 -15.78
CA HIS A 160 1.15 -2.19 -16.51
C HIS A 160 2.07 -1.42 -15.55
N THR A 161 1.52 -0.93 -14.45
CA THR A 161 2.27 -0.20 -13.42
C THR A 161 3.21 -1.12 -12.65
N MET A 162 2.69 -2.26 -12.19
CA MET A 162 3.45 -3.18 -11.35
C MET A 162 4.46 -3.99 -12.15
N GLY A 163 4.00 -4.60 -13.24
CA GLY A 163 4.76 -5.54 -14.05
C GLY A 163 5.41 -4.95 -15.30
N GLY A 164 5.15 -3.70 -15.68
CA GLY A 164 5.80 -3.04 -16.81
C GLY A 164 4.98 -2.99 -18.11
N ASP A 165 5.58 -2.38 -19.13
CA ASP A 165 4.89 -2.00 -20.37
C ASP A 165 4.57 -3.23 -21.23
N PHE A 166 3.41 -3.23 -21.90
CA PHE A 166 3.04 -4.29 -22.84
C PHE A 166 3.32 -3.86 -24.28
N THR A 167 4.23 -4.57 -24.96
CA THR A 167 4.40 -4.47 -26.42
C THR A 167 3.73 -5.67 -27.09
N GLY A 168 2.45 -5.54 -27.39
CA GLY A 168 1.63 -6.63 -27.91
C GLY A 168 1.41 -7.71 -26.85
N LYS A 169 1.90 -8.93 -27.08
CA LYS A 169 1.86 -10.05 -26.11
C LYS A 169 3.07 -10.11 -25.19
N LEU A 170 4.16 -9.40 -25.52
CA LEU A 170 5.36 -9.36 -24.68
C LEU A 170 5.24 -8.24 -23.65
N GLN A 171 5.58 -8.57 -22.41
CA GLN A 171 5.63 -7.63 -21.31
C GLN A 171 7.09 -7.26 -21.06
N ASN A 172 7.42 -5.98 -21.18
CA ASN A 172 8.73 -5.45 -20.84
C ASN A 172 8.79 -5.22 -19.32
N SER A 173 9.21 -6.25 -18.60
CA SER A 173 9.26 -6.26 -17.14
C SER A 173 10.26 -5.25 -16.56
N SER A 174 11.23 -4.79 -17.35
CA SER A 174 12.28 -3.86 -16.89
C SER A 174 11.77 -2.48 -16.46
N LYS A 175 10.58 -2.08 -16.92
CA LYS A 175 9.96 -0.77 -16.63
C LYS A 175 8.81 -0.83 -15.62
N GLY A 176 8.57 -1.99 -15.01
CA GLY A 176 7.57 -2.14 -13.95
C GLY A 176 8.11 -1.74 -12.58
N ILE A 177 7.22 -1.40 -11.65
CA ILE A 177 7.58 -1.16 -10.24
C ILE A 177 8.35 -2.36 -9.66
N TYR A 178 8.03 -3.61 -10.06
CA TYR A 178 8.77 -4.79 -9.61
C TYR A 178 10.27 -4.71 -9.91
N ALA A 179 10.63 -4.40 -11.17
CA ALA A 179 12.03 -4.31 -11.59
C ALA A 179 12.73 -3.07 -11.03
N LEU A 180 12.05 -1.92 -11.01
CA LEU A 180 12.59 -0.68 -10.45
C LEU A 180 12.91 -0.83 -8.95
N ALA A 181 12.01 -1.47 -8.19
CA ALA A 181 12.24 -1.78 -6.78
C ALA A 181 13.42 -2.74 -6.61
N ALA A 182 13.53 -3.79 -7.42
CA ALA A 182 14.65 -4.71 -7.36
C ALA A 182 15.99 -4.01 -7.64
N GLN A 183 16.05 -3.16 -8.67
CA GLN A 183 17.25 -2.37 -9.00
C GLN A 183 17.68 -1.48 -7.82
N ASP A 184 16.74 -0.75 -7.21
CA ASP A 184 17.04 0.11 -6.05
C ASP A 184 17.44 -0.72 -4.81
N VAL A 185 16.88 -1.92 -4.60
CA VAL A 185 17.32 -2.84 -3.53
C VAL A 185 18.79 -3.21 -3.70
N PHE A 186 19.21 -3.64 -4.90
CA PHE A 186 20.61 -3.98 -5.15
C PHE A 186 21.54 -2.76 -5.10
N ALA A 187 21.06 -1.60 -5.55
CA ALA A 187 21.79 -0.34 -5.40
C ALA A 187 22.02 0.01 -3.92
N LEU A 188 21.02 -0.18 -3.05
CA LEU A 188 21.10 0.05 -1.61
C LEU A 188 21.98 -0.99 -0.89
N LEU A 189 21.92 -2.27 -1.27
CA LEU A 189 22.81 -3.32 -0.76
C LEU A 189 24.29 -2.97 -0.99
N SER A 190 24.59 -2.35 -2.13
CA SER A 190 25.95 -1.92 -2.49
C SER A 190 26.44 -0.68 -1.74
N GLN A 191 25.57 0.03 -1.01
CA GLN A 191 25.95 1.21 -0.26
C GLN A 191 26.69 0.84 1.02
N ARG A 192 27.77 1.57 1.34
CA ARG A 192 28.61 1.31 2.52
C ARG A 192 27.85 1.27 3.85
N ARG A 193 26.75 2.04 3.97
CA ARG A 193 25.91 2.08 5.18
C ARG A 193 25.20 0.75 5.45
N TYR A 194 24.85 0.01 4.40
CA TYR A 194 24.10 -1.24 4.50
C TYR A 194 24.98 -2.47 4.25
N ALA A 195 26.14 -2.30 3.61
CA ALA A 195 27.13 -3.36 3.41
C ALA A 195 27.57 -4.04 4.72
N SER A 196 27.62 -3.30 5.83
CA SER A 196 27.97 -3.85 7.16
C SER A 196 26.87 -4.74 7.77
N LEU A 197 25.67 -4.75 7.21
CA LEU A 197 24.54 -5.55 7.72
C LEU A 197 24.54 -6.99 7.19
N ASP A 198 25.36 -7.29 6.18
CA ASP A 198 25.49 -8.61 5.54
C ASP A 198 24.11 -9.24 5.20
N LEU A 199 23.32 -8.46 4.44
CA LEU A 199 21.95 -8.83 4.06
C LEU A 199 21.94 -9.62 2.74
N CYS A 200 21.25 -10.75 2.75
CA CYS A 200 20.98 -11.58 1.60
C CYS A 200 19.54 -11.37 1.11
N PRO A 201 19.33 -10.91 -0.13
CA PRO A 201 18.01 -10.79 -0.72
C PRO A 201 17.47 -12.13 -1.22
N TYR A 202 16.21 -12.41 -0.88
CA TYR A 202 15.43 -13.54 -1.34
C TYR A 202 14.17 -13.04 -2.04
N VAL A 203 13.79 -13.71 -3.13
CA VAL A 203 12.59 -13.38 -3.89
C VAL A 203 11.63 -14.56 -3.88
N SER A 204 10.35 -14.26 -3.69
CA SER A 204 9.26 -15.20 -3.90
C SER A 204 8.16 -14.56 -4.72
N PHE A 205 7.49 -15.33 -5.58
CA PHE A 205 6.42 -14.82 -6.43
C PHE A 205 5.28 -15.83 -6.49
N PHE A 206 4.09 -15.42 -6.08
CA PHE A 206 2.92 -16.30 -6.03
C PHE A 206 1.64 -15.56 -6.42
N GLU A 207 0.61 -16.31 -6.78
CA GLU A 207 -0.72 -15.79 -7.03
C GLU A 207 -1.75 -16.35 -6.06
N ILE A 208 -2.75 -15.54 -5.73
CA ILE A 208 -3.94 -15.95 -4.99
C ILE A 208 -5.09 -16.00 -5.99
N TYR A 209 -5.58 -17.20 -6.25
CA TYR A 209 -6.63 -17.48 -7.21
C TYR A 209 -7.70 -18.35 -6.57
N ASN A 210 -8.96 -17.90 -6.63
CA ASN A 210 -10.11 -18.60 -6.05
C ASN A 210 -9.87 -19.05 -4.58
N GLY A 211 -9.37 -18.13 -3.76
CA GLY A 211 -9.09 -18.34 -2.33
C GLY A 211 -7.88 -19.24 -2.03
N LYS A 212 -7.19 -19.77 -3.05
CA LYS A 212 -6.02 -20.65 -2.92
C LYS A 212 -4.75 -19.93 -3.37
N VAL A 213 -3.61 -20.36 -2.84
CA VAL A 213 -2.29 -19.79 -3.17
C VAL A 213 -1.54 -20.73 -4.09
N TYR A 214 -0.89 -20.19 -5.12
CA TYR A 214 -0.13 -20.93 -6.12
C TYR A 214 1.23 -20.25 -6.34
N ASP A 215 2.29 -21.03 -6.29
CA ASP A 215 3.66 -20.55 -6.51
C ASP A 215 3.95 -20.33 -8.00
N LEU A 216 4.26 -19.10 -8.40
CA LEU A 216 4.54 -18.76 -9.80
C LEU A 216 5.96 -19.12 -10.23
N LEU A 217 6.89 -19.28 -9.29
CA LEU A 217 8.26 -19.73 -9.56
C LEU A 217 8.34 -21.26 -9.62
N ASN A 218 7.43 -21.95 -8.94
CA ASN A 218 7.34 -23.41 -8.94
C ASN A 218 6.14 -23.95 -9.74
N LYS A 219 5.98 -23.53 -11.00
CA LYS A 219 5.00 -24.08 -11.96
C LYS A 219 3.53 -24.16 -11.44
N LYS A 220 3.08 -23.15 -10.70
CA LYS A 220 1.76 -23.11 -10.02
C LYS A 220 1.55 -24.25 -9.01
N ALA A 221 2.60 -24.63 -8.28
CA ALA A 221 2.46 -25.53 -7.14
C ALA A 221 1.48 -24.93 -6.12
N LYS A 222 0.46 -25.70 -5.72
CA LYS A 222 -0.55 -25.25 -4.76
C LYS A 222 0.05 -25.21 -3.36
N LEU A 223 -0.04 -24.06 -2.70
CA LEU A 223 0.49 -23.82 -1.37
C LEU A 223 -0.61 -23.82 -0.30
N ARG A 224 -0.20 -23.99 0.96
CA ARG A 224 -1.09 -23.92 2.13
C ARG A 224 -0.76 -22.69 2.97
N VAL A 225 -1.78 -21.96 3.41
CA VAL A 225 -1.62 -20.82 4.31
C VAL A 225 -2.00 -21.28 5.71
N LEU A 226 -1.03 -21.31 6.62
CA LEU A 226 -1.20 -21.72 8.01
C LEU A 226 -0.85 -20.56 8.94
N GLU A 227 -1.34 -20.62 10.17
CA GLU A 227 -1.05 -19.66 11.24
C GLU A 227 -0.36 -20.43 12.36
N ASP A 228 0.75 -19.91 12.88
CA ASP A 228 1.48 -20.54 13.99
C ASP A 228 0.93 -20.13 15.36
N ASP A 229 1.49 -20.70 16.44
CA ASP A 229 1.08 -20.41 17.83
C ASP A 229 1.33 -18.94 18.24
N ARG A 230 2.15 -18.22 17.47
CA ARG A 230 2.45 -16.78 17.65
C ARG A 230 1.56 -15.90 16.77
N GLN A 231 0.52 -16.48 16.16
CA GLN A 231 -0.38 -15.84 15.20
C GLN A 231 0.30 -15.36 13.91
N GLN A 232 1.53 -15.79 13.60
CA GLN A 232 2.20 -15.42 12.35
C GLN A 232 1.67 -16.27 11.21
N VAL A 233 1.30 -15.62 10.11
CA VAL A 233 0.77 -16.32 8.93
C VAL A 233 1.93 -16.75 8.05
N GLN A 234 2.03 -18.05 7.78
CA GLN A 234 3.07 -18.62 6.93
C GLN A 234 2.47 -19.32 5.72
N VAL A 235 3.06 -19.05 4.55
CA VAL A 235 2.73 -19.74 3.30
C VAL A 235 3.65 -20.95 3.18
N VAL A 236 3.16 -22.12 3.59
CA VAL A 236 3.96 -23.35 3.65
C VAL A 236 4.20 -23.88 2.24
N GLY A 237 5.48 -24.10 1.94
CA GLY A 237 5.97 -24.60 0.66
C GLY A 237 6.25 -23.52 -0.38
N LEU A 238 6.16 -22.23 0.00
CA LEU A 238 6.56 -21.12 -0.87
C LEU A 238 8.07 -21.18 -1.14
N GLN A 239 8.45 -21.16 -2.42
CA GLN A 239 9.84 -21.13 -2.83
C GLN A 239 10.42 -19.72 -2.66
N GLU A 240 11.44 -19.58 -1.82
CA GLU A 240 12.24 -18.37 -1.68
C GLU A 240 13.58 -18.61 -2.38
N GLU A 241 13.83 -17.92 -3.48
CA GLU A 241 15.09 -18.03 -4.23
C GLU A 241 16.04 -16.91 -3.82
N TYR A 242 17.27 -17.29 -3.46
CA TYR A 242 18.35 -16.33 -3.26
C TYR A 242 18.72 -15.68 -4.60
N VAL A 243 18.91 -14.38 -4.60
CA VAL A 243 19.29 -13.61 -5.79
C VAL A 243 20.57 -12.84 -5.59
N SER A 244 21.40 -12.84 -6.62
CA SER A 244 22.70 -12.15 -6.62
C SER A 244 22.70 -10.84 -7.41
N SER A 245 21.69 -10.63 -8.27
CA SER A 245 21.60 -9.47 -9.14
C SER A 245 20.16 -9.05 -9.45
N ALA A 246 19.96 -7.79 -9.86
CA ALA A 246 18.65 -7.29 -10.26
C ALA A 246 18.15 -7.99 -11.54
N GLU A 247 19.07 -8.37 -12.43
CA GLU A 247 18.78 -9.07 -13.67
C GLU A 247 18.17 -10.47 -13.41
N GLU A 248 18.62 -11.17 -12.37
CA GLU A 248 18.01 -12.44 -11.93
C GLU A 248 16.56 -12.25 -11.47
N VAL A 249 16.30 -11.18 -10.71
CA VAL A 249 14.94 -10.84 -10.27
C VAL A 249 14.03 -10.55 -11.46
N ILE A 250 14.52 -9.79 -12.45
CA ILE A 250 13.77 -9.47 -13.66
C ILE A 250 13.41 -10.74 -14.44
N LYS A 251 14.35 -11.69 -14.57
CA LYS A 251 14.08 -13.00 -15.21
C LYS A 251 13.01 -13.79 -14.46
N MET A 252 13.03 -13.79 -13.13
CA MET A 252 11.99 -14.43 -12.32
C MET A 252 10.62 -13.77 -12.47
N ILE A 253 10.57 -12.43 -12.56
CA ILE A 253 9.33 -11.69 -12.82
C ILE A 253 8.75 -12.07 -14.18
N GLU A 254 9.58 -12.18 -15.22
CA GLU A 254 9.17 -12.59 -16.56
C GLU A 254 8.63 -14.03 -16.57
N MET A 255 9.33 -14.95 -15.90
CA MET A 255 8.90 -16.34 -15.74
C MET A 255 7.55 -16.43 -15.03
N GLY A 256 7.41 -15.77 -13.88
CA GLY A 256 6.18 -15.79 -13.09
C GLY A 256 5.01 -15.09 -13.80
N SER A 257 5.27 -14.01 -14.54
CA SER A 257 4.24 -13.32 -15.33
C SER A 257 3.74 -14.17 -16.50
N THR A 258 4.63 -14.92 -17.14
CA THR A 258 4.27 -15.89 -18.19
C THR A 258 3.43 -17.02 -17.59
N CYS A 259 3.85 -17.56 -16.46
CA CYS A 259 3.12 -18.59 -15.72
C CYS A 259 1.71 -18.09 -15.34
N ARG A 260 1.62 -16.87 -14.81
CA ARG A 260 0.36 -16.20 -14.50
C ARG A 260 -0.56 -16.10 -15.71
N THR A 261 -0.05 -15.78 -16.90
CA THR A 261 -0.86 -15.55 -18.12
C THR A 261 -1.33 -16.83 -18.82
N SER A 262 -0.74 -17.99 -18.51
CA SER A 262 -0.95 -19.27 -19.23
C SER A 262 -2.35 -19.92 -19.06
N GLY A 263 -3.32 -19.22 -18.45
CA GLY A 263 -4.60 -19.76 -18.00
C GLY A 263 -5.72 -19.91 -19.04
N GLN A 264 -5.89 -18.98 -20.02
CA GLN A 264 -6.83 -19.07 -21.16
C GLN A 264 -6.75 -17.81 -22.08
N THR A 265 -7.40 -17.89 -23.25
CA THR A 265 -7.21 -17.22 -24.57
C THR A 265 -7.34 -15.69 -24.71
N SER A 266 -7.08 -14.87 -23.69
CA SER A 266 -6.85 -13.44 -23.93
C SER A 266 -5.93 -12.82 -22.87
N ALA A 267 -4.94 -12.04 -23.33
CA ALA A 267 -3.90 -11.47 -22.47
C ALA A 267 -4.43 -10.59 -21.32
N ASN A 268 -5.66 -10.06 -21.46
CA ASN A 268 -6.32 -9.25 -20.45
C ASN A 268 -7.21 -10.05 -19.48
N ALA A 269 -7.40 -11.36 -19.68
CA ALA A 269 -8.36 -12.14 -18.91
C ALA A 269 -7.78 -12.78 -17.64
N ASN A 270 -6.49 -13.13 -17.59
CA ASN A 270 -5.96 -13.86 -16.43
C ASN A 270 -5.36 -12.97 -15.33
N SER A 271 -4.78 -11.81 -15.67
CA SER A 271 -4.25 -10.87 -14.66
C SER A 271 -5.34 -10.12 -13.90
N SER A 272 -6.54 -9.99 -14.48
CA SER A 272 -7.73 -9.43 -13.83
C SER A 272 -8.33 -10.34 -12.75
N ARG A 273 -7.89 -11.60 -12.70
CA ARG A 273 -8.60 -12.71 -12.06
C ARG A 273 -7.87 -13.36 -10.89
N SER A 274 -6.55 -13.12 -10.78
CA SER A 274 -5.74 -13.51 -9.64
C SER A 274 -5.00 -12.32 -9.04
N HIS A 275 -4.79 -12.33 -7.72
CA HIS A 275 -3.93 -11.36 -7.05
C HIS A 275 -2.49 -11.87 -7.12
N ALA A 276 -1.57 -11.12 -7.71
CA ALA A 276 -0.15 -11.49 -7.73
C ALA A 276 0.60 -10.77 -6.61
N VAL A 277 1.49 -11.49 -5.93
CA VAL A 277 2.29 -10.97 -4.82
C VAL A 277 3.75 -11.34 -5.06
N LEU A 278 4.57 -10.34 -5.36
CA LEU A 278 6.02 -10.46 -5.40
C LEU A 278 6.58 -10.00 -4.05
N GLN A 279 7.39 -10.82 -3.41
CA GLN A 279 8.04 -10.47 -2.15
C GLN A 279 9.55 -10.43 -2.34
N ILE A 280 10.17 -9.38 -1.81
CA ILE A 280 11.61 -9.26 -1.66
C ILE A 280 11.90 -9.25 -0.16
N ALA A 281 12.48 -10.33 0.34
CA ALA A 281 12.85 -10.50 1.74
C ALA A 281 14.36 -10.30 1.93
N LEU A 282 14.74 -9.43 2.85
CA LEU A 282 16.13 -9.26 3.27
C LEU A 282 16.36 -10.10 4.52
N ARG A 283 17.32 -11.03 4.48
CA ARG A 283 17.70 -11.89 5.61
C ARG A 283 19.16 -11.66 5.99
N CYS A 284 19.50 -11.71 7.27
CA CYS A 284 20.90 -11.58 7.69
C CYS A 284 21.67 -12.88 7.43
N SER A 285 22.89 -12.77 6.89
CA SER A 285 23.76 -13.90 6.56
C SER A 285 24.22 -14.69 7.81
N ASP A 286 24.50 -14.02 8.93
CA ASP A 286 24.94 -14.63 10.21
C ASP A 286 23.96 -15.69 10.75
N ARG A 287 22.69 -15.49 10.41
CA ARG A 287 21.54 -16.27 10.81
C ARG A 287 20.58 -16.24 9.65
N ALA A 288 20.91 -16.90 8.54
CA ALA A 288 20.12 -16.98 7.28
C ALA A 288 18.60 -17.29 7.45
N LYS A 289 18.11 -17.52 8.67
CA LYS A 289 16.71 -17.65 9.06
C LYS A 289 16.04 -16.37 9.59
N THR A 290 16.79 -15.32 9.96
CA THR A 290 16.24 -14.11 10.59
C THR A 290 15.85 -13.10 9.52
N LEU A 291 14.56 -12.79 9.44
CA LEU A 291 14.03 -11.78 8.54
C LEU A 291 14.39 -10.39 9.07
N HIS A 292 15.12 -9.61 8.28
CA HIS A 292 15.45 -8.21 8.59
C HIS A 292 14.30 -7.29 8.14
N GLY A 293 13.88 -7.41 6.88
CA GLY A 293 12.79 -6.63 6.31
C GLY A 293 12.18 -7.33 5.11
N LYS A 294 10.93 -7.00 4.79
CA LYS A 294 10.20 -7.62 3.67
C LYS A 294 9.46 -6.55 2.90
N PHE A 295 9.64 -6.52 1.58
CA PHE A 295 8.84 -5.69 0.69
C PHE A 295 7.86 -6.57 -0.08
N SER A 296 6.56 -6.35 0.12
CA SER A 296 5.51 -7.02 -0.64
C SER A 296 4.93 -6.08 -1.69
N LEU A 297 5.10 -6.43 -2.96
CA LEU A 297 4.55 -5.72 -4.11
C LEU A 297 3.37 -6.51 -4.65
N VAL A 298 2.18 -5.92 -4.62
CA VAL A 298 0.91 -6.62 -4.85
C VAL A 298 0.18 -6.02 -6.06
N ASP A 299 -0.13 -6.86 -7.05
CA ASP A 299 -1.01 -6.53 -8.17
C ASP A 299 -2.36 -7.22 -7.95
N LEU A 300 -3.34 -6.45 -7.47
CA LEU A 300 -4.66 -6.98 -7.14
C LEU A 300 -5.46 -7.29 -8.41
N ALA A 301 -6.39 -8.22 -8.29
CA ALA A 301 -7.43 -8.47 -9.28
C ALA A 301 -8.34 -7.24 -9.47
N GLY A 302 -9.09 -7.23 -10.57
CA GLY A 302 -10.05 -6.16 -10.86
C GLY A 302 -11.21 -6.11 -9.86
N ASN A 303 -11.73 -4.91 -9.57
CA ASN A 303 -12.87 -4.70 -8.68
C ASN A 303 -14.22 -4.58 -9.41
N GLU A 304 -14.31 -5.06 -10.66
CA GLU A 304 -15.57 -5.09 -11.43
C GLU A 304 -16.68 -5.94 -10.79
N ARG A 305 -17.93 -5.65 -11.17
CA ARG A 305 -19.12 -6.29 -10.61
C ARG A 305 -19.42 -7.58 -11.39
N GLY A 306 -20.03 -8.55 -10.70
CA GLY A 306 -20.45 -9.82 -11.32
C GLY A 306 -21.47 -9.67 -12.46
N THR A 307 -22.17 -8.53 -12.54
CA THR A 307 -23.12 -8.20 -13.63
C THR A 307 -22.44 -7.90 -14.96
N ASP A 308 -21.13 -7.65 -14.94
CA ASP A 308 -20.36 -7.15 -16.08
C ASP A 308 -19.72 -8.29 -16.87
N VAL A 309 -19.81 -9.52 -16.33
CA VAL A 309 -19.34 -10.73 -16.98
C VAL A 309 -20.38 -11.17 -17.99
N SER A 310 -20.08 -10.98 -19.27
CA SER A 310 -20.94 -11.39 -20.40
C SER A 310 -21.14 -12.91 -20.53
N CYS A 311 -20.45 -13.71 -19.71
CA CYS A 311 -20.52 -15.17 -19.74
C CYS A 311 -21.18 -15.69 -18.44
N ASN A 312 -22.34 -16.32 -18.57
CA ASN A 312 -23.10 -16.97 -17.49
C ASN A 312 -22.45 -18.27 -16.96
N ASP A 313 -21.15 -18.45 -17.17
CA ASP A 313 -20.44 -19.61 -16.65
C ASP A 313 -20.36 -19.55 -15.13
N ARG A 314 -20.90 -20.58 -14.49
CA ARG A 314 -20.90 -20.73 -13.03
C ARG A 314 -19.50 -20.61 -12.42
N SER A 315 -18.46 -21.05 -13.13
CA SER A 315 -17.06 -20.91 -12.71
C SER A 315 -16.62 -19.45 -12.62
N THR A 316 -16.94 -18.64 -13.64
CA THR A 316 -16.59 -17.21 -13.70
C THR A 316 -17.35 -16.39 -12.64
N LEU A 317 -18.59 -16.77 -12.32
CA LEU A 317 -19.35 -16.14 -11.23
C LEU A 317 -18.75 -16.42 -9.85
N VAL A 318 -18.37 -17.67 -9.57
CA VAL A 318 -17.71 -18.04 -8.30
C VAL A 318 -16.38 -17.32 -8.16
N GLU A 319 -15.61 -17.23 -9.25
CA GLU A 319 -14.37 -16.49 -9.30
C GLU A 319 -14.54 -15.00 -8.99
N THR A 320 -15.50 -14.35 -9.65
CA THR A 320 -15.79 -12.92 -9.44
C THR A 320 -16.28 -12.64 -8.02
N ALA A 321 -17.06 -13.57 -7.44
CA ALA A 321 -17.49 -13.47 -6.05
C ALA A 321 -16.30 -13.56 -5.07
N GLU A 322 -15.34 -14.45 -5.33
CA GLU A 322 -14.16 -14.61 -4.48
C GLU A 322 -13.20 -13.40 -4.58
N ILE A 323 -13.03 -12.84 -5.78
CA ILE A 323 -12.28 -11.60 -5.97
C ILE A 323 -12.91 -10.48 -5.14
N ASN A 324 -14.22 -10.26 -5.27
CA ASN A 324 -14.92 -9.21 -4.52
C ASN A 324 -14.88 -9.46 -3.00
N ARG A 325 -15.00 -10.72 -2.55
CA ARG A 325 -14.84 -11.09 -1.15
C ARG A 325 -13.46 -10.71 -0.62
N SER A 326 -12.40 -11.00 -1.37
CA SER A 326 -11.03 -10.69 -0.97
C SER A 326 -10.75 -9.19 -0.88
N LEU A 327 -11.28 -8.40 -1.82
CA LEU A 327 -11.15 -6.94 -1.84
C LEU A 327 -12.00 -6.27 -0.74
N LEU A 328 -13.21 -6.78 -0.47
CA LEU A 328 -14.04 -6.30 0.62
C LEU A 328 -13.38 -6.58 1.99
N ALA A 329 -12.81 -7.77 2.16
CA ALA A 329 -12.05 -8.10 3.37
C ALA A 329 -10.87 -7.14 3.57
N LEU A 330 -10.14 -6.81 2.49
CA LEU A 330 -9.04 -5.84 2.56
C LEU A 330 -9.53 -4.45 2.96
N LYS A 331 -10.65 -3.98 2.38
CA LYS A 331 -11.32 -2.73 2.77
C LYS A 331 -11.56 -2.68 4.27
N GLU A 332 -12.17 -3.74 4.77
CA GLU A 332 -12.63 -3.82 6.14
C GLU A 332 -11.46 -3.91 7.12
N CYS A 333 -10.39 -4.60 6.75
CA CYS A 333 -9.15 -4.63 7.54
C CYS A 333 -8.55 -3.23 7.69
N ILE A 334 -8.40 -2.49 6.59
CA ILE A 334 -7.80 -1.14 6.61
C ILE A 334 -8.72 -0.15 7.33
N ARG A 335 -10.04 -0.23 7.11
CA ARG A 335 -11.02 0.60 7.83
C ARG A 335 -11.00 0.36 9.34
N SER A 336 -10.84 -0.90 9.75
CA SER A 336 -10.76 -1.27 11.17
C SER A 336 -9.44 -0.82 11.79
N LEU A 337 -8.37 -0.85 11.00
CA LEU A 337 -7.04 -0.41 11.39
C LEU A 337 -6.98 1.11 11.59
N GLY A 338 -7.55 1.91 10.68
CA GLY A 338 -7.61 3.37 10.86
C GLY A 338 -8.53 3.83 12.00
N ARG A 339 -9.48 2.99 12.43
CA ARG A 339 -10.31 3.26 13.63
C ARG A 339 -9.69 2.74 14.94
N ASN A 340 -8.50 2.14 14.91
CA ASN A 340 -7.89 1.47 16.04
C ASN A 340 -8.85 0.46 16.73
N SER A 341 -9.61 -0.30 15.94
CA SER A 341 -10.51 -1.33 16.48
C SER A 341 -9.73 -2.47 17.12
N ASP A 342 -10.20 -2.98 18.26
CA ASP A 342 -9.56 -4.11 18.98
C ASP A 342 -9.43 -5.39 18.14
N HIS A 343 -10.41 -5.64 17.25
CA HIS A 343 -10.43 -6.81 16.38
C HIS A 343 -10.42 -6.41 14.91
N ILE A 344 -9.33 -6.77 14.21
CA ILE A 344 -9.19 -6.58 12.77
C ILE A 344 -9.43 -7.92 12.05
N PRO A 345 -10.38 -8.00 11.09
CA PRO A 345 -10.87 -9.26 10.54
C PRO A 345 -9.96 -9.87 9.43
N PHE A 346 -8.67 -10.08 9.72
CA PHE A 346 -7.70 -10.65 8.75
C PHE A 346 -8.01 -12.08 8.30
N ARG A 347 -8.93 -12.79 8.97
CA ARG A 347 -9.30 -14.17 8.60
C ARG A 347 -10.35 -14.27 7.49
N MET A 348 -10.91 -13.14 7.05
CA MET A 348 -12.03 -13.08 6.08
C MET A 348 -11.65 -13.51 4.66
N SER A 349 -10.37 -13.37 4.27
CA SER A 349 -9.87 -13.82 2.97
C SER A 349 -8.42 -14.30 3.04
N THR A 350 -8.01 -15.17 2.12
CA THR A 350 -6.61 -15.62 2.05
C THR A 350 -5.65 -14.46 1.78
N LEU A 351 -6.06 -13.46 1.00
CA LEU A 351 -5.29 -12.25 0.74
C LEU A 351 -4.99 -11.47 2.04
N THR A 352 -6.00 -11.24 2.86
CA THR A 352 -5.84 -10.51 4.13
C THR A 352 -5.05 -11.30 5.16
N LYS A 353 -5.15 -12.64 5.16
CA LYS A 353 -4.26 -13.49 5.97
C LYS A 353 -2.80 -13.31 5.59
N VAL A 354 -2.49 -13.41 4.29
CA VAL A 354 -1.10 -13.30 3.78
C VAL A 354 -0.51 -11.90 4.03
N LEU A 355 -1.34 -10.86 3.95
CA LEU A 355 -0.91 -9.47 4.18
C LEU A 355 -0.99 -9.04 5.65
N ARG A 356 -1.37 -9.92 6.59
CA ARG A 356 -1.55 -9.57 8.01
C ARG A 356 -0.31 -8.89 8.60
N ASP A 357 0.85 -9.51 8.41
CA ASP A 357 2.14 -9.01 8.93
C ASP A 357 2.51 -7.64 8.34
N SER A 358 2.04 -7.37 7.13
CA SER A 358 2.22 -6.10 6.46
C SER A 358 1.36 -4.98 7.02
N PHE A 359 0.36 -5.24 7.87
CA PHE A 359 -0.51 -4.20 8.41
C PHE A 359 -0.39 -4.02 9.93
N ILE A 360 -0.10 -5.08 10.68
CA ILE A 360 -0.07 -5.04 12.16
C ILE A 360 1.31 -4.66 12.72
N GLY A 361 2.38 -4.75 11.93
CA GLY A 361 3.74 -4.50 12.42
C GLY A 361 3.96 -3.06 12.90
N GLU A 362 4.59 -2.88 14.07
CA GLU A 362 4.98 -1.56 14.62
C GLU A 362 5.82 -0.74 13.64
N LYS A 363 6.61 -1.43 12.81
CA LYS A 363 7.38 -0.87 11.70
C LYS A 363 6.79 -1.30 10.36
N SER A 364 5.49 -1.11 10.18
CA SER A 364 4.86 -1.30 8.87
C SER A 364 4.71 0.02 8.12
N ARG A 365 5.03 0.01 6.82
CA ARG A 365 4.69 1.10 5.90
C ARG A 365 3.97 0.56 4.69
N THR A 366 2.89 1.23 4.30
CA THR A 366 2.04 0.76 3.20
C THR A 366 1.81 1.87 2.18
N CYS A 367 1.76 1.53 0.89
CA CYS A 367 1.36 2.45 -0.17
C CYS A 367 0.24 1.80 -1.01
N MET A 368 -0.83 2.55 -1.23
CA MET A 368 -1.90 2.20 -2.16
C MET A 368 -1.75 3.02 -3.43
N ILE A 369 -1.78 2.35 -4.60
CA ILE A 369 -1.87 3.01 -5.90
C ILE A 369 -3.25 2.69 -6.50
N ALA A 370 -4.17 3.64 -6.41
CA ALA A 370 -5.50 3.56 -6.99
C ALA A 370 -5.44 3.93 -8.49
N MET A 371 -5.69 2.95 -9.34
CA MET A 371 -5.63 3.04 -10.79
C MET A 371 -7.02 3.30 -11.36
N VAL A 372 -7.19 4.42 -12.07
CA VAL A 372 -8.49 4.85 -12.61
C VAL A 372 -8.49 4.91 -14.14
N SER A 373 -9.63 4.54 -14.72
CA SER A 373 -9.88 4.65 -16.16
C SER A 373 -10.54 6.01 -16.48
N PRO A 374 -10.08 6.72 -17.52
CA PRO A 374 -10.60 8.05 -17.86
C PRO A 374 -11.97 8.03 -18.56
N GLY A 375 -12.35 6.91 -19.20
CA GLY A 375 -13.53 6.84 -20.06
C GLY A 375 -14.85 6.96 -19.30
N MET A 376 -15.81 7.65 -19.91
CA MET A 376 -17.18 7.84 -19.41
C MET A 376 -17.89 6.51 -19.10
N ALA A 377 -17.69 5.47 -19.92
CA ALA A 377 -18.29 4.15 -19.64
C ALA A 377 -17.76 3.51 -18.35
N SER A 378 -16.59 3.96 -17.88
CA SER A 378 -15.96 3.50 -16.65
C SER A 378 -16.20 4.43 -15.44
N CYS A 379 -17.03 5.47 -15.58
CA CYS A 379 -17.23 6.48 -14.55
C CYS A 379 -17.64 5.87 -13.20
N ASP A 380 -18.58 4.93 -13.19
CA ASP A 380 -19.05 4.26 -11.96
C ASP A 380 -17.93 3.49 -11.24
N TYR A 381 -17.07 2.80 -12.00
CA TYR A 381 -15.94 2.05 -11.43
C TYR A 381 -14.88 2.99 -10.89
N THR A 382 -14.55 4.06 -11.63
CA THR A 382 -13.63 5.09 -11.18
C THR A 382 -14.12 5.73 -9.89
N MET A 383 -15.42 6.08 -9.80
CA MET A 383 -16.03 6.60 -8.58
C MET A 383 -15.93 5.62 -7.40
N ASN A 384 -16.18 4.33 -7.63
CA ASN A 384 -16.04 3.32 -6.58
C ASN A 384 -14.59 3.16 -6.10
N THR A 385 -13.62 3.20 -7.03
CA THR A 385 -12.20 3.13 -6.70
C THR A 385 -11.71 4.36 -5.94
N LEU A 386 -12.14 5.56 -6.33
CA LEU A 386 -11.77 6.80 -5.65
C LEU A 386 -12.40 6.88 -4.25
N ARG A 387 -13.69 6.58 -4.10
CA ARG A 387 -14.34 6.52 -2.77
C ARG A 387 -13.69 5.50 -1.84
N TYR A 388 -13.19 4.40 -2.40
CA TYR A 388 -12.45 3.41 -1.64
C TYR A 388 -11.11 3.97 -1.14
N ALA A 389 -10.35 4.61 -2.03
CA ALA A 389 -9.08 5.25 -1.68
C ALA A 389 -9.30 6.39 -0.66
N ASP A 390 -10.35 7.18 -0.84
CA ASP A 390 -10.76 8.29 0.01
C ASP A 390 -11.11 7.81 1.41
N SER A 391 -11.89 6.72 1.53
CA SER A 391 -12.17 6.09 2.82
C SER A 391 -10.90 5.59 3.54
N MET A 392 -9.84 5.24 2.81
CA MET A 392 -8.55 4.88 3.41
C MET A 392 -7.79 6.12 3.85
N TYR A 393 -7.74 7.13 2.99
CA TYR A 393 -7.10 8.41 3.24
C TYR A 393 -7.69 9.12 4.47
N ASP A 394 -9.01 9.16 4.60
CA ASP A 394 -9.72 9.72 5.75
C ASP A 394 -9.44 8.96 7.04
N ALA A 395 -9.38 7.63 6.96
CA ALA A 395 -9.11 6.80 8.13
C ALA A 395 -7.69 7.04 8.69
N ILE A 396 -6.78 7.59 7.90
CA ILE A 396 -5.42 7.97 8.30
C ILE A 396 -5.38 9.44 8.74
N SER A 397 -6.07 10.32 8.01
CA SER A 397 -6.15 11.76 8.32
C SER A 397 -6.80 12.03 9.67
N GLN A 398 -7.79 11.23 10.07
CA GLN A 398 -8.38 11.31 11.42
C GLN A 398 -7.38 10.94 12.52
N VAL A 399 -6.43 10.04 12.25
CA VAL A 399 -5.36 9.68 13.19
C VAL A 399 -4.36 10.82 13.31
N SER A 400 -3.97 11.46 12.20
CA SER A 400 -3.07 12.62 12.23
C SER A 400 -3.73 13.86 12.83
N GLU A 401 -5.03 14.09 12.59
CA GLU A 401 -5.78 15.19 13.22
C GLU A 401 -6.02 14.94 14.71
N LEU A 402 -6.17 13.70 15.16
CA LEU A 402 -6.22 13.37 16.59
C LEU A 402 -4.84 13.61 17.23
N GLU A 403 -3.76 13.28 16.54
CA GLU A 403 -2.40 13.61 17.00
C GLU A 403 -2.16 15.13 17.02
N GLU A 404 -2.53 15.86 15.96
CA GLU A 404 -2.44 17.32 15.93
C GLU A 404 -3.37 17.98 16.94
N LYS A 405 -4.57 17.44 17.19
CA LYS A 405 -5.46 17.93 18.25
C LYS A 405 -4.88 17.68 19.63
N VAL A 406 -4.32 16.51 19.89
CA VAL A 406 -3.57 16.23 21.13
C VAL A 406 -2.38 17.18 21.25
N TYR A 407 -1.65 17.46 20.17
CA TYR A 407 -0.56 18.44 20.16
C TYR A 407 -1.05 19.89 20.32
N SER A 408 -2.25 20.24 19.84
CA SER A 408 -2.86 21.57 19.95
C SER A 408 -3.56 21.80 21.29
N GLU A 409 -4.12 20.75 21.92
CA GLU A 409 -4.60 20.77 23.31
C GLU A 409 -3.42 20.73 24.30
N LEU A 410 -2.23 20.37 23.82
CA LEU A 410 -0.94 20.57 24.48
C LEU A 410 -0.29 21.93 24.12
N GLN A 411 -0.95 22.80 23.35
CA GLN A 411 -0.59 24.21 23.23
C GLN A 411 -1.44 25.06 24.19
N VAL A 412 -0.82 25.43 25.31
CA VAL A 412 -1.05 26.73 25.97
C VAL A 412 0.20 27.57 25.81
#